data_AF-A0A7H8HE65-F1
#
_entry.id   AF-A0A7H8HE65-F1
#
_cell.length_a   1.000
_cell.length_b   1.000
_cell.length_c   1.000
_cell.angle_alpha   90.00
_cell.angle_beta   90.00
_cell.angle_gamma   90.00
#
_symmetry.space_group_name_H-M   'P 1'
#
loop_
_entity.id
_entity.type
_entity.pdbx_description
1 polymer ?
#
loop_
_entity_poly.entity_id
_entity_poly.type
_entity_poly.pdbx_seq_one_letter_code
_entity_poly.pdbx_strand_id
1 'polypeptide(L)'
;MTRHPLLPDLQRSRAVLVGCDDGVPRQHGGPEKLATELAEALTLPTTTAAFDAAHTQVVRSPRDPSELLGAVSAAADTATDTLLFYFAARTSPYQPVPGEARPGPNRAEDVVGSLGEVARMIGGAQAVRSVVVLDGVGPRLFQEHAPGAFVLGGSSFGPPDGDQLCPFTPTLVSGLVHGVREGPELLDLLTLRNAVEAHIDEARYYVEADWVGGPADLTVRHPLRFRMVALGANPVFGQAGRRRGGGLLRDKDAVTEEYDW
;
A
#
# COMPACT_ATOMS: atom_id res chain seq x y z
N MET A 1 -2.40 25.99 9.34
CA MET A 1 -2.65 25.53 7.96
C MET A 1 -3.71 24.44 8.03
N THR A 2 -4.75 24.52 7.21
CA THR A 2 -5.83 23.54 7.18
C THR A 2 -5.38 22.30 6.40
N ARG A 3 -5.59 21.11 6.95
CA ARG A 3 -5.25 19.83 6.31
C ARG A 3 -6.11 19.62 5.06
N HIS A 4 -5.54 19.01 4.02
CA HIS A 4 -6.29 18.74 2.79
C HIS A 4 -7.41 17.72 3.06
N PRO A 5 -8.65 17.91 2.55
CA PRO A 5 -9.80 17.04 2.84
C PRO A 5 -9.64 15.60 2.33
N LEU A 6 -8.78 15.37 1.33
CA LEU A 6 -8.48 14.02 0.84
C LEU A 6 -7.55 13.23 1.76
N LEU A 7 -6.83 13.89 2.67
CA LEU A 7 -6.03 13.18 3.67
C LEU A 7 -6.94 12.61 4.78
N PRO A 8 -6.54 11.51 5.45
CA PRO A 8 -7.25 10.99 6.60
C PRO A 8 -7.27 12.02 7.73
N ASP A 9 -8.36 12.08 8.50
CA ASP A 9 -8.38 12.82 9.77
C ASP A 9 -7.53 12.05 10.80
N LEU A 10 -6.48 12.68 11.32
CA LEU A 10 -5.50 12.03 12.20
C LEU A 10 -6.11 11.45 13.47
N GLN A 11 -7.18 12.06 13.99
CA GLN A 11 -7.81 11.62 15.25
C GLN A 11 -8.86 10.54 15.01
N ARG A 12 -9.52 10.59 13.84
CA ARG A 12 -10.65 9.73 13.48
C ARG A 12 -10.29 8.55 12.59
N SER A 13 -9.03 8.45 12.18
CA SER A 13 -8.54 7.39 11.30
C SER A 13 -7.70 6.37 12.06
N ARG A 14 -7.70 5.12 11.60
CA ARG A 14 -6.89 4.03 12.14
C ARG A 14 -6.18 3.30 11.01
N ALA A 15 -4.97 2.85 11.27
CA ALA A 15 -4.21 2.02 10.35
C ALA A 15 -3.71 0.75 11.06
N VAL A 16 -3.90 -0.40 10.42
CA VAL A 16 -3.36 -1.69 10.85
C VAL A 16 -2.50 -2.24 9.72
N LEU A 17 -1.21 -2.45 10.00
CA LEU A 17 -0.24 -2.96 9.04
C LEU A 17 0.28 -4.30 9.53
N VAL A 18 0.13 -5.34 8.71
CA VAL A 18 0.44 -6.70 9.08
C VAL A 18 1.53 -7.23 8.15
N GLY A 19 2.61 -7.74 8.73
CA GLY A 19 3.66 -8.46 8.00
C GLY A 19 3.80 -9.87 8.56
N CYS A 20 3.62 -10.88 7.72
CA CYS A 20 3.76 -12.29 8.09
C CYS A 20 4.99 -12.89 7.42
N ASP A 21 6.05 -13.11 8.20
CA ASP A 21 7.25 -13.77 7.71
C ASP A 21 7.07 -15.30 7.73
N ASP A 22 7.72 -15.97 6.77
CA ASP A 22 7.77 -17.43 6.64
C ASP A 22 8.93 -18.06 7.44
N GLY A 23 9.66 -17.25 8.21
CA GLY A 23 10.82 -17.69 8.98
C GLY A 23 12.10 -17.85 8.14
N VAL A 24 12.08 -17.52 6.85
CA VAL A 24 13.25 -17.57 5.97
C VAL A 24 14.05 -16.26 6.08
N PRO A 25 15.31 -16.28 6.56
CA PRO A 25 16.15 -15.08 6.64
C PRO A 25 16.42 -14.48 5.26
N ARG A 26 16.47 -13.15 5.15
CA ARG A 26 16.66 -12.44 3.87
C ARG A 26 17.56 -11.24 4.01
N GLN A 27 18.27 -10.94 2.93
CA GLN A 27 19.18 -9.80 2.88
C GLN A 27 18.46 -8.45 2.82
N HIS A 28 17.26 -8.38 2.24
CA HIS A 28 16.54 -7.11 2.02
C HIS A 28 15.36 -6.90 2.98
N GLY A 29 15.10 -7.90 3.84
CA GLY A 29 14.06 -7.92 4.85
C GLY A 29 12.77 -8.61 4.39
N GLY A 30 12.00 -9.11 5.35
CA GLY A 30 10.71 -9.78 5.11
C GLY A 30 9.50 -8.86 5.22
N PRO A 31 8.29 -9.39 4.96
CA PRO A 31 7.01 -8.73 5.21
C PRO A 31 6.92 -7.89 6.51
N GLU A 32 7.49 -8.35 7.64
CA GLU A 32 7.50 -7.56 8.90
C GLU A 32 8.21 -6.21 8.77
N LYS A 33 9.36 -6.21 8.10
CA LYS A 33 10.16 -5.01 7.88
C LYS A 33 9.40 -4.05 6.98
N LEU A 34 8.84 -4.57 5.88
CA LEU A 34 8.06 -3.78 4.93
C LEU A 34 6.81 -3.16 5.57
N ALA A 35 6.10 -3.90 6.42
CA ALA A 35 4.97 -3.36 7.19
C ALA A 35 5.39 -2.21 8.11
N THR A 36 6.57 -2.32 8.73
CA THR A 36 7.13 -1.29 9.60
C THR A 36 7.53 -0.04 8.80
N GLU A 37 8.27 -0.21 7.70
CA GLU A 37 8.69 0.90 6.84
C GLU A 37 7.50 1.66 6.25
N LEU A 38 6.43 0.95 5.86
CA LEU A 38 5.20 1.58 5.39
C LEU A 38 4.48 2.35 6.50
N ALA A 39 4.44 1.81 7.72
CA ALA A 39 3.84 2.49 8.86
C ALA A 39 4.59 3.80 9.18
N GLU A 40 5.93 3.75 9.14
CA GLU A 40 6.78 4.94 9.31
C GLU A 40 6.51 5.96 8.22
N ALA A 41 6.50 5.55 6.94
CA ALA A 41 6.22 6.43 5.81
C ALA A 41 4.86 7.14 5.92
N LEU A 42 3.82 6.43 6.38
CA LEU A 42 2.47 6.98 6.55
C LEU A 42 2.33 7.94 7.73
N THR A 43 3.26 7.86 8.70
CA THR A 43 3.22 8.62 9.96
C THR A 43 4.33 9.67 10.07
N LEU A 44 5.17 9.82 9.04
CA LEU A 44 6.28 10.76 9.03
C LEU A 44 5.84 12.16 9.48
N PRO A 45 6.47 12.76 10.51
CA PRO A 45 6.02 13.97 11.18
C PRO A 45 6.16 15.19 10.26
N THR A 46 5.15 15.38 9.43
CA THR A 46 5.00 16.45 8.45
C THR A 46 3.57 16.96 8.53
N THR A 47 3.31 18.16 8.03
CA THR A 47 1.92 18.68 7.90
C THR A 47 1.03 17.81 6.99
N THR A 48 1.61 16.82 6.35
CA THR A 48 1.04 15.96 5.31
C THR A 48 1.05 14.48 5.66
N ALA A 49 1.43 14.11 6.91
CA ALA A 49 1.35 12.73 7.40
C ALA A 49 -0.07 12.19 7.21
N ALA A 50 -0.26 11.00 6.66
CA ALA A 50 -1.61 10.48 6.43
C ALA A 50 -2.25 9.96 7.72
N PHE A 51 -1.47 9.34 8.60
CA PHE A 51 -1.95 8.80 9.87
C PHE A 51 -1.14 9.32 11.05
N ASP A 52 -1.75 9.24 12.23
CA ASP A 52 -1.06 9.51 13.49
C ASP A 52 -0.37 8.23 13.97
N ALA A 53 0.86 8.35 14.48
CA ALA A 53 1.60 7.21 15.00
C ALA A 53 0.88 6.51 16.17
N ALA A 54 0.17 7.26 17.03
CA ALA A 54 -0.62 6.68 18.12
C ALA A 54 -1.86 5.91 17.63
N HIS A 55 -2.26 6.11 16.38
CA HIS A 55 -3.42 5.48 15.74
C HIS A 55 -3.02 4.50 14.62
N THR A 56 -1.74 4.15 14.56
CA THR A 56 -1.15 3.23 13.58
C THR A 56 -0.54 2.05 14.33
N GLN A 57 -1.03 0.83 14.04
CA GLN A 57 -0.55 -0.40 14.67
C GLN A 57 0.15 -1.28 13.64
N VAL A 58 1.33 -1.78 14.00
CA VAL A 58 2.03 -2.81 13.23
C VAL A 58 1.92 -4.15 13.95
N VAL A 59 1.37 -5.16 13.28
CA VAL A 59 1.27 -6.54 13.76
C VAL A 59 2.31 -7.38 13.01
N ARG A 60 3.35 -7.81 13.72
CA ARG A 60 4.49 -8.55 13.17
C ARG A 60 4.34 -10.04 13.45
N SER A 61 4.37 -10.86 12.40
CA SER A 61 4.16 -12.31 12.40
C SER A 61 3.24 -12.78 13.53
N PRO A 62 1.95 -12.43 13.46
CA PRO A 62 0.99 -12.76 14.50
C PRO A 62 1.06 -14.25 14.81
N ARG A 63 1.06 -14.59 16.10
CA ARG A 63 1.27 -15.96 16.58
C ARG A 63 0.10 -16.87 16.24
N ASP A 64 -1.08 -16.29 16.18
CA ASP A 64 -2.34 -16.92 15.84
C ASP A 64 -3.32 -15.89 15.24
N PRO A 65 -4.40 -16.35 14.59
CA PRO A 65 -5.42 -15.47 14.02
C PRO A 65 -6.02 -14.43 14.97
N SER A 66 -6.12 -14.70 16.26
CA SER A 66 -6.80 -13.79 17.20
C SER A 66 -6.04 -12.48 17.40
N GLU A 67 -4.71 -12.49 17.27
CA GLU A 67 -3.89 -11.28 17.31
C GLU A 67 -4.21 -10.35 16.13
N LEU A 68 -4.34 -10.92 14.91
CA LEU A 68 -4.77 -10.20 13.71
C LEU A 68 -6.20 -9.66 13.86
N LEU A 69 -7.14 -10.55 14.19
CA LEU A 69 -8.56 -10.22 14.27
C LEU A 69 -8.83 -9.18 15.37
N GLY A 70 -8.17 -9.29 16.51
CA GLY A 70 -8.27 -8.32 17.60
C GLY A 70 -7.78 -6.92 17.21
N ALA A 71 -6.63 -6.83 16.54
CA ALA A 71 -6.11 -5.55 16.06
C ALA A 71 -7.04 -4.88 15.03
N VAL A 72 -7.53 -5.66 14.06
CA VAL A 72 -8.46 -5.16 13.04
C VAL A 72 -9.80 -4.75 13.67
N SER A 73 -10.37 -5.56 14.55
CA SER A 73 -11.62 -5.25 15.25
C SER A 73 -11.51 -3.93 16.02
N ALA A 74 -10.47 -3.77 16.84
CA ALA A 74 -10.27 -2.54 17.62
C ALA A 74 -10.13 -1.29 16.72
N ALA A 75 -9.42 -1.41 15.60
CA ALA A 75 -9.30 -0.33 14.62
C ALA A 75 -10.63 -0.03 13.92
N ALA A 76 -11.38 -1.06 13.51
CA ALA A 76 -12.66 -0.94 12.83
C ALA A 76 -13.76 -0.33 13.72
N ASP A 77 -13.76 -0.66 15.01
CA ASP A 77 -14.70 -0.12 16.01
C ASP A 77 -14.47 1.37 16.28
N THR A 78 -13.23 1.84 16.10
CA THR A 78 -12.84 3.21 16.46
C THR A 78 -12.74 4.16 15.27
N ALA A 79 -12.40 3.64 14.08
CA ALA A 79 -12.22 4.47 12.88
C ALA A 79 -13.57 5.04 12.42
N THR A 80 -13.67 6.36 12.37
CA THR A 80 -14.88 7.07 11.90
C THR A 80 -14.61 7.95 10.68
N ASP A 81 -13.36 8.07 10.24
CA ASP A 81 -13.00 8.74 8.99
C ASP A 81 -12.36 7.76 8.00
N THR A 82 -11.13 7.29 8.27
CA THR A 82 -10.44 6.35 7.38
C THR A 82 -9.95 5.13 8.16
N LEU A 83 -10.22 3.93 7.64
CA LEU A 83 -9.61 2.68 8.09
C LEU A 83 -8.67 2.16 7.01
N LEU A 84 -7.37 2.10 7.31
CA LEU A 84 -6.37 1.46 6.45
C LEU A 84 -6.02 0.08 6.99
N PHE A 85 -6.08 -0.93 6.13
CA PHE A 85 -5.53 -2.25 6.39
C PHE A 85 -4.46 -2.57 5.34
N TYR A 86 -3.25 -2.86 5.79
CA TYR A 86 -2.18 -3.38 4.97
C TYR A 86 -1.85 -4.79 5.40
N PHE A 87 -1.66 -5.69 4.44
CA PHE A 87 -1.24 -7.05 4.69
C PHE A 87 -0.17 -7.47 3.69
N ALA A 88 0.97 -7.94 4.21
CA ALA A 88 2.00 -8.59 3.44
C ALA A 88 2.28 -9.99 3.98
N ALA A 89 2.28 -10.95 3.08
CA ALA A 89 2.74 -12.31 3.36
C ALA A 89 3.29 -12.93 2.08
N ARG A 90 4.18 -13.90 2.21
CA ARG A 90 4.43 -14.83 1.11
C ARG A 90 3.44 -15.97 1.21
N THR A 91 2.66 -16.14 0.15
CA THR A 91 2.00 -17.41 -0.09
C THR A 91 2.97 -18.29 -0.88
N SER A 92 3.32 -19.46 -0.33
CA SER A 92 4.12 -20.42 -1.09
C SER A 92 3.29 -20.87 -2.30
N PRO A 93 3.83 -20.83 -3.53
CA PRO A 93 3.16 -21.43 -4.68
C PRO A 93 3.13 -22.97 -4.59
N TYR A 94 3.95 -23.57 -3.71
CA TYR A 94 3.99 -25.02 -3.52
C TYR A 94 2.94 -25.46 -2.51
N GLN A 95 1.97 -26.24 -3.00
CA GLN A 95 1.21 -27.15 -2.13
C GLN A 95 2.22 -28.06 -1.43
N PRO A 96 2.13 -28.25 -0.10
CA PRO A 96 3.00 -29.19 0.59
C PRO A 96 2.82 -30.57 -0.04
N VAL A 97 3.93 -31.23 -0.37
CA VAL A 97 3.92 -32.62 -0.84
C VAL A 97 3.36 -33.48 0.31
N PRO A 98 2.36 -34.34 0.08
CA PRO A 98 1.82 -35.19 1.14
C PRO A 98 2.94 -36.02 1.79
N GLY A 99 3.18 -35.82 3.09
CA GLY A 99 4.15 -36.59 3.88
C GLY A 99 5.43 -35.86 4.30
N GLU A 100 5.67 -34.64 3.83
CA GLU A 100 6.76 -33.81 4.36
C GLU A 100 6.30 -33.08 5.62
N ALA A 101 6.96 -33.37 6.75
CA ALA A 101 6.75 -32.64 7.99
C ALA A 101 7.28 -31.21 7.83
N ARG A 102 6.38 -30.23 7.79
CA ARG A 102 6.75 -28.81 7.78
C ARG A 102 7.51 -28.46 9.06
N PRO A 103 8.61 -27.69 8.97
CA PRO A 103 9.27 -27.18 10.16
C PRO A 103 8.41 -26.06 10.77
N GLY A 104 7.62 -26.43 11.79
CA GLY A 104 6.87 -25.49 12.63
C GLY A 104 5.38 -25.35 12.29
N PRO A 105 4.55 -24.85 13.22
CA PRO A 105 3.12 -24.63 12.99
C PRO A 105 2.91 -23.63 11.85
N ASN A 106 1.87 -23.87 11.06
CA ASN A 106 1.54 -23.25 9.78
C ASN A 106 1.02 -21.80 9.91
N ARG A 107 1.70 -20.97 10.71
CA ARG A 107 1.20 -19.68 11.24
C ARG A 107 0.79 -18.68 10.15
N ALA A 108 1.56 -18.55 9.07
CA ALA A 108 1.23 -17.62 7.99
C ALA A 108 -0.01 -18.05 7.20
N GLU A 109 -0.19 -19.36 6.97
CA GLU A 109 -1.36 -19.88 6.24
C GLU A 109 -2.65 -19.74 7.06
N ASP A 110 -2.58 -20.00 8.37
CA ASP A 110 -3.72 -19.83 9.29
C ASP A 110 -4.18 -18.36 9.36
N VAL A 111 -3.21 -17.45 9.39
CA VAL A 111 -3.45 -16.00 9.38
C VAL A 111 -4.03 -15.56 8.03
N VAL A 112 -3.50 -16.05 6.90
CA VAL A 112 -4.08 -15.81 5.56
C VAL A 112 -5.51 -16.35 5.47
N GLY A 113 -5.79 -17.51 6.08
CA GLY A 113 -7.12 -18.10 6.15
C GLY A 113 -8.16 -17.21 6.85
N SER A 114 -7.70 -16.28 7.69
CA SER A 114 -8.55 -15.36 8.45
C SER A 114 -8.84 -14.05 7.71
N LEU A 115 -8.27 -13.82 6.52
CA LEU A 115 -8.50 -12.61 5.73
C LEU A 115 -9.97 -12.43 5.30
N GLY A 116 -10.73 -13.51 5.15
CA GLY A 116 -12.17 -13.42 4.88
C GLY A 116 -12.95 -12.80 6.04
N GLU A 117 -12.51 -13.00 7.28
CA GLU A 117 -13.10 -12.37 8.46
C GLU A 117 -12.67 -10.92 8.60
N VAL A 118 -11.39 -10.63 8.36
CA VAL A 118 -10.87 -9.24 8.26
C VAL A 118 -11.67 -8.45 7.21
N ALA A 119 -11.91 -9.01 6.03
CA ALA A 119 -12.68 -8.34 4.99
C ALA A 119 -14.12 -8.01 5.44
N ARG A 120 -14.77 -8.92 6.17
CA ARG A 120 -16.10 -8.67 6.77
C ARG A 120 -16.05 -7.56 7.83
N MET A 121 -15.03 -7.55 8.69
CA MET A 121 -14.85 -6.49 9.69
C MET A 121 -14.66 -5.12 9.03
N ILE A 122 -13.82 -5.03 8.00
CA ILE A 122 -13.62 -3.79 7.24
C ILE A 122 -14.90 -3.35 6.52
N GLY A 123 -15.66 -4.29 5.96
CA GLY A 123 -16.94 -4.02 5.31
C GLY A 123 -18.03 -3.52 6.26
N GLY A 124 -17.95 -3.88 7.55
CA GLY A 124 -18.86 -3.43 8.61
C GLY A 124 -18.39 -2.23 9.43
N ALA A 125 -17.19 -1.72 9.18
CA ALA A 125 -16.61 -0.62 9.97
C ALA A 125 -17.39 0.69 9.81
N GLN A 126 -17.33 1.56 10.83
CA GLN A 126 -17.95 2.89 10.82
C GLN A 126 -17.16 3.93 10.02
N ALA A 127 -16.00 3.56 9.48
CA ALA A 127 -15.14 4.43 8.71
C ALA A 127 -15.85 4.92 7.44
N VAL A 128 -15.73 6.21 7.16
CA VAL A 128 -16.26 6.85 5.94
C VAL A 128 -15.55 6.33 4.69
N ARG A 129 -14.29 5.90 4.86
CA ARG A 129 -13.35 5.47 3.83
C ARG A 129 -12.59 4.25 4.33
N SER A 130 -12.62 3.15 3.58
CA SER A 130 -11.84 1.94 3.90
C SER A 130 -10.81 1.71 2.80
N VAL A 131 -9.55 1.54 3.18
CA VAL A 131 -8.42 1.34 2.26
C VAL A 131 -7.77 0.02 2.61
N VAL A 132 -7.53 -0.81 1.60
CA VAL A 132 -6.94 -2.14 1.72
C VAL A 132 -5.76 -2.23 0.77
N VAL A 133 -4.58 -2.55 1.30
CA VAL A 133 -3.35 -2.75 0.53
C VAL A 133 -2.83 -4.16 0.78
N LEU A 134 -2.64 -4.95 -0.27
CA LEU A 134 -2.28 -6.36 -0.19
C LEU A 134 -1.01 -6.64 -0.99
N ASP A 135 0.01 -7.18 -0.33
CA ASP A 135 1.28 -7.60 -0.95
C ASP A 135 1.44 -9.12 -0.80
N GLY A 136 1.39 -9.85 -1.91
CA GLY A 136 1.54 -11.31 -1.94
C GLY A 136 0.26 -12.12 -1.72
N VAL A 137 -0.90 -11.46 -1.64
CA VAL A 137 -2.23 -12.09 -1.62
C VAL A 137 -3.21 -11.42 -2.58
N GLY A 138 -4.09 -12.21 -3.19
CA GLY A 138 -5.05 -11.71 -4.17
C GLY A 138 -6.20 -10.88 -3.53
N PRO A 139 -6.74 -9.87 -4.25
CA PRO A 139 -7.72 -8.94 -3.69
C PRO A 139 -9.17 -9.45 -3.60
N ARG A 140 -9.46 -10.63 -4.15
CA ARG A 140 -10.84 -11.13 -4.36
C ARG A 140 -11.69 -11.14 -3.08
N LEU A 141 -11.15 -11.62 -1.96
CA LEU A 141 -11.88 -11.67 -0.69
C LEU A 141 -12.36 -10.30 -0.22
N PHE A 142 -11.54 -9.27 -0.38
CA PHE A 142 -11.89 -7.90 0.00
C PHE A 142 -12.86 -7.26 -1.00
N GLN A 143 -12.77 -7.64 -2.27
CA GLN A 143 -13.74 -7.21 -3.27
C GLN A 143 -15.14 -7.78 -2.99
N GLU A 144 -15.23 -9.01 -2.52
CA GLU A 144 -16.50 -9.67 -2.22
C GLU A 144 -17.10 -9.18 -0.90
N HIS A 145 -16.30 -9.11 0.17
CA HIS A 145 -16.80 -8.84 1.53
C HIS A 145 -16.67 -7.38 1.99
N ALA A 146 -15.85 -6.56 1.32
CA ALA A 146 -15.71 -5.13 1.57
C ALA A 146 -15.93 -4.31 0.28
N PRO A 147 -17.11 -4.38 -0.37
CA PRO A 147 -17.34 -3.77 -1.68
C PRO A 147 -17.23 -2.24 -1.71
N GLY A 148 -17.24 -1.59 -0.55
CA GLY A 148 -17.03 -0.15 -0.38
C GLY A 148 -15.57 0.26 -0.17
N ALA A 149 -14.63 -0.69 -0.04
CA ALA A 149 -13.22 -0.40 0.20
C ALA A 149 -12.46 -0.11 -1.10
N PHE A 150 -11.46 0.77 -1.00
CA PHE A 150 -10.43 0.95 -2.01
C PHE A 150 -9.40 -0.16 -1.84
N VAL A 151 -9.28 -1.06 -2.81
CA VAL A 151 -8.37 -2.20 -2.71
C VAL A 151 -7.26 -2.03 -3.74
N LEU A 152 -6.00 -2.03 -3.27
CA LEU A 152 -4.80 -2.15 -4.09
C LEU A 152 -4.11 -3.46 -3.72
N GLY A 153 -4.03 -4.41 -4.64
CA GLY A 153 -3.37 -5.69 -4.40
C GLY A 153 -2.33 -6.00 -5.46
N GLY A 154 -1.17 -6.50 -5.04
CA GLY A 154 -0.15 -7.08 -5.89
C GLY A 154 0.06 -8.55 -5.55
N SER A 155 -0.28 -9.47 -6.45
CA SER A 155 0.00 -10.89 -6.25
C SER A 155 1.42 -11.23 -6.69
N SER A 156 2.38 -11.15 -5.77
CA SER A 156 3.79 -11.36 -6.05
C SER A 156 4.11 -12.85 -6.19
N PHE A 157 4.56 -13.28 -7.38
CA PHE A 157 5.38 -14.49 -7.49
C PHE A 157 6.84 -14.01 -7.45
N GLY A 158 7.53 -14.21 -6.32
CA GLY A 158 9.00 -14.20 -6.30
C GLY A 158 9.51 -15.61 -6.60
N PRO A 159 10.75 -15.80 -7.06
CA PRO A 159 11.34 -17.13 -7.15
C PRO A 159 11.27 -17.78 -5.75
N PRO A 160 11.05 -19.11 -5.66
CA PRO A 160 11.01 -19.80 -4.37
C PRO A 160 12.26 -19.51 -3.52
N ASP A 161 13.42 -19.41 -4.18
CA ASP A 161 14.74 -19.17 -3.57
C ASP A 161 15.25 -17.72 -3.73
N GLY A 162 14.43 -16.82 -4.29
CA GLY A 162 14.84 -15.46 -4.62
C GLY A 162 14.80 -14.52 -3.43
N ASP A 163 15.93 -13.84 -3.16
CA ASP A 163 16.05 -12.74 -2.19
C ASP A 163 15.26 -11.48 -2.62
N GLN A 164 14.85 -11.40 -3.89
CA GLN A 164 14.06 -10.29 -4.43
C GLN A 164 12.57 -10.50 -4.16
N LEU A 165 12.07 -9.83 -3.13
CA LEU A 165 10.65 -9.54 -3.01
C LEU A 165 10.22 -8.64 -4.17
N CYS A 166 8.98 -8.84 -4.64
CA CYS A 166 8.33 -7.93 -5.56
C CYS A 166 8.48 -6.48 -5.06
N PRO A 167 8.80 -5.52 -5.93
CA PRO A 167 9.07 -4.15 -5.51
C PRO A 167 7.81 -3.39 -5.07
N PHE A 168 6.66 -4.06 -4.88
CA PHE A 168 5.38 -3.45 -4.53
C PHE A 168 5.48 -2.56 -3.29
N THR A 169 5.67 -3.11 -2.09
CA THR A 169 5.75 -2.29 -0.88
C THR A 169 6.95 -1.34 -0.85
N PRO A 170 8.17 -1.76 -1.24
CA PRO A 170 9.31 -0.84 -1.35
C PRO A 170 9.02 0.39 -2.23
N THR A 171 8.29 0.21 -3.34
CA THR A 171 7.92 1.33 -4.23
C THR A 171 6.85 2.23 -3.60
N LEU A 172 5.88 1.67 -2.87
CA LEU A 172 4.92 2.47 -2.10
C LEU A 172 5.63 3.34 -1.05
N VAL A 173 6.54 2.74 -0.28
CA VAL A 173 7.37 3.45 0.72
C VAL A 173 8.18 4.55 0.04
N SER A 174 8.90 4.21 -1.04
CA SER A 174 9.70 5.19 -1.80
C SER A 174 8.85 6.34 -2.33
N GLY A 175 7.67 6.06 -2.89
CA GLY A 175 6.74 7.09 -3.35
C GLY A 175 6.26 8.01 -2.24
N LEU A 176 5.97 7.48 -1.04
CA LEU A 176 5.53 8.28 0.10
C LEU A 176 6.67 9.12 0.72
N VAL A 177 7.90 8.57 0.75
CA VAL A 177 9.06 9.23 1.40
C VAL A 177 9.78 10.20 0.46
N HIS A 178 9.96 9.82 -0.80
CA HIS A 178 10.75 10.56 -1.79
C HIS A 178 9.89 11.23 -2.85
N GLY A 179 8.63 10.80 -2.99
CA GLY A 179 7.70 11.34 -3.97
C GLY A 179 7.68 10.59 -5.28
N VAL A 180 6.60 10.84 -6.03
CA VAL A 180 6.39 10.31 -7.38
C VAL A 180 6.67 11.45 -8.36
N ARG A 181 7.71 11.30 -9.18
CA ARG A 181 8.03 12.28 -10.24
C ARG A 181 6.87 12.36 -11.22
N GLU A 182 6.54 13.58 -11.64
CA GLU A 182 5.39 13.87 -12.52
C GLU A 182 4.03 13.48 -11.92
N GLY A 183 3.99 13.08 -10.65
CA GLY A 183 2.77 12.77 -9.92
C GLY A 183 2.06 14.03 -9.42
N PRO A 184 0.79 13.90 -8.99
CA PRO A 184 0.03 14.97 -8.33
C PRO A 184 0.61 15.39 -6.98
N GLU A 185 0.14 16.52 -6.44
CA GLU A 185 0.51 17.02 -5.10
C GLU A 185 0.10 16.06 -3.97
N LEU A 186 -0.91 15.22 -4.19
CA LEU A 186 -1.38 14.23 -3.22
C LEU A 186 -1.25 12.83 -3.79
N LEU A 187 -0.69 11.93 -3.01
CA LEU A 187 -0.45 10.54 -3.39
C LEU A 187 -1.64 9.69 -2.97
N ASP A 188 -2.55 9.41 -3.89
CA ASP A 188 -3.63 8.44 -3.68
C ASP A 188 -3.22 7.03 -4.13
N LEU A 189 -4.10 6.04 -3.94
CA LEU A 189 -3.82 4.67 -4.34
C LEU A 189 -3.58 4.51 -5.84
N LEU A 190 -4.24 5.28 -6.69
CA LEU A 190 -4.05 5.20 -8.15
C LEU A 190 -2.68 5.72 -8.55
N THR A 191 -2.24 6.83 -7.97
CA THR A 191 -0.91 7.39 -8.18
C THR A 191 0.16 6.41 -7.74
N LEU A 192 0.01 5.84 -6.54
CA LEU A 192 0.95 4.86 -6.00
C LEU A 192 0.95 3.55 -6.80
N ARG A 193 -0.21 3.08 -7.26
CA ARG A 193 -0.33 1.96 -8.22
C ARG A 193 0.50 2.22 -9.47
N ASN A 194 0.30 3.37 -10.10
CA ASN A 194 1.01 3.71 -11.35
C ASN A 194 2.53 3.81 -11.13
N ALA A 195 2.97 4.30 -9.96
CA ALA A 195 4.38 4.31 -9.60
C ALA A 195 4.95 2.89 -9.46
N VAL A 196 4.19 1.96 -8.88
CA VAL A 196 4.55 0.53 -8.81
C VAL A 196 4.68 -0.07 -10.21
N GLU A 197 3.69 0.16 -11.10
CA GLU A 197 3.75 -0.33 -12.49
C GLU A 197 4.97 0.20 -13.23
N ALA A 198 5.23 1.51 -13.16
CA ALA A 198 6.38 2.12 -13.80
C ALA A 198 7.70 1.52 -13.33
N HIS A 199 7.84 1.25 -12.02
CA HIS A 199 9.03 0.63 -11.47
C HIS A 199 9.20 -0.83 -11.91
N ILE A 200 8.10 -1.59 -12.02
CA ILE A 200 8.14 -2.97 -12.53
C ILE A 200 8.53 -2.98 -14.01
N ASP A 201 7.98 -2.07 -14.81
CA ASP A 201 8.30 -1.96 -16.23
C ASP A 201 9.76 -1.55 -16.46
N GLU A 202 10.28 -0.63 -15.65
CA GLU A 202 11.70 -0.27 -15.65
C GLU A 202 12.57 -1.48 -15.28
N ALA A 203 12.22 -2.21 -14.21
CA ALA A 203 12.95 -3.40 -13.80
C ALA A 203 12.95 -4.49 -14.90
N ARG A 204 11.83 -4.67 -15.61
CA ARG A 204 11.71 -5.57 -16.77
C ARG A 204 12.57 -5.15 -17.95
N TYR A 205 12.74 -3.86 -18.18
CA TYR A 205 13.55 -3.35 -19.28
C TYR A 205 15.05 -3.61 -19.10
N TYR A 206 15.56 -3.58 -17.86
CA TYR A 206 16.99 -3.70 -17.58
C TYR A 206 17.48 -5.11 -17.24
N VAL A 207 16.58 -6.07 -17.06
CA VAL A 207 16.93 -7.45 -16.72
C VAL A 207 16.76 -8.32 -17.97
N GLU A 208 17.88 -8.67 -18.63
CA GLU A 208 17.93 -9.68 -19.71
C GLU A 208 17.62 -11.12 -19.21
N ALA A 209 17.30 -11.30 -17.93
CA ALA A 209 16.94 -12.60 -17.36
C ALA A 209 15.42 -12.83 -17.43
N ASP A 210 15.02 -14.05 -17.76
CA ASP A 210 13.64 -14.54 -17.94
C ASP A 210 12.71 -14.39 -16.70
N TRP A 211 13.12 -13.67 -15.66
CA TRP A 211 12.40 -13.56 -14.40
C TRP A 211 12.60 -12.21 -13.70
N VAL A 212 11.66 -11.28 -13.90
CA VAL A 212 11.47 -10.12 -13.03
C VAL A 212 10.27 -10.40 -12.15
N GLY A 213 10.54 -10.62 -10.86
CA GLY A 213 9.50 -10.76 -9.84
C GLY A 213 8.66 -9.49 -9.81
N GLY A 214 7.38 -9.62 -10.18
CA GLY A 214 6.40 -8.55 -10.15
C GLY A 214 5.05 -9.10 -9.70
N PRO A 215 4.10 -8.23 -9.35
CA PRO A 215 2.75 -8.66 -9.13
C PRO A 215 2.20 -9.20 -10.46
N ALA A 216 1.71 -10.44 -10.47
CA ALA A 216 1.05 -11.03 -11.63
C ALA A 216 -0.25 -10.28 -12.01
N ASP A 217 -0.85 -9.60 -11.04
CA ASP A 217 -2.01 -8.74 -11.20
C ASP A 217 -1.87 -7.56 -10.22
N LEU A 218 -2.01 -6.33 -10.72
CA LEU A 218 -2.08 -5.11 -9.93
C LEU A 218 -3.48 -4.50 -10.08
N THR A 219 -4.37 -4.90 -9.18
CA THR A 219 -5.77 -4.48 -9.24
C THR A 219 -5.99 -3.26 -8.36
N VAL A 220 -6.63 -2.22 -8.91
CA VAL A 220 -7.27 -1.16 -8.11
C VAL A 220 -8.77 -1.22 -8.32
N ARG A 221 -9.51 -1.31 -7.21
CA ARG A 221 -10.96 -1.13 -7.21
C ARG A 221 -11.33 0.14 -6.47
N HIS A 222 -12.05 1.03 -7.17
CA HIS A 222 -12.73 2.15 -6.54
C HIS A 222 -14.22 1.80 -6.33
N PRO A 223 -14.80 2.06 -5.15
CA PRO A 223 -16.24 2.08 -5.00
C PRO A 223 -16.84 3.16 -5.92
N LEU A 224 -18.08 2.96 -6.37
CA LEU A 224 -18.81 3.84 -7.31
C LEU A 224 -19.06 5.27 -6.80
N ARG A 225 -18.49 5.67 -5.66
CA ARG A 225 -18.59 7.03 -5.09
C ARG A 225 -17.21 7.70 -5.08
N PHE A 226 -17.19 8.96 -5.51
CA PHE A 226 -16.05 9.89 -5.66
C PHE A 226 -15.20 10.18 -4.40
N ARG A 227 -15.10 9.27 -3.43
CA ARG A 227 -14.39 9.49 -2.16
C ARG A 227 -12.91 9.12 -2.28
N MET A 228 -12.12 9.91 -3.00
CA MET A 228 -10.68 9.69 -3.05
C MET A 228 -10.06 9.79 -1.64
N VAL A 229 -9.05 8.97 -1.39
CA VAL A 229 -8.21 9.01 -0.17
C VAL A 229 -6.77 9.18 -0.62
N ALA A 230 -6.12 10.23 -0.14
CA ALA A 230 -4.68 10.40 -0.26
C ALA A 230 -3.99 9.70 0.91
N LEU A 231 -2.91 8.98 0.65
CA LEU A 231 -2.03 8.36 1.63
C LEU A 231 -0.80 9.23 1.96
N GLY A 232 -0.72 10.43 1.40
CA GLY A 232 0.28 11.43 1.74
C GLY A 232 0.22 12.61 0.78
N ALA A 233 0.97 13.67 1.07
CA ALA A 233 1.36 14.63 0.04
C ALA A 233 2.63 14.15 -0.65
N ASN A 234 2.79 14.53 -1.91
CA ASN A 234 3.93 14.18 -2.72
C ASN A 234 5.12 15.10 -2.39
N PRO A 235 6.21 14.58 -1.79
CA PRO A 235 7.36 15.38 -1.36
C PRO A 235 8.04 16.19 -2.47
N VAL A 236 7.84 15.85 -3.75
CA VAL A 236 8.42 16.61 -4.88
C VAL A 236 7.92 18.05 -4.97
N PHE A 237 6.74 18.35 -4.43
CA PHE A 237 6.19 19.72 -4.37
C PHE A 237 6.71 20.53 -3.16
N GLY A 238 7.58 19.92 -2.34
CA GLY A 238 8.08 20.47 -1.09
C GLY A 238 7.06 20.35 0.04
N GLN A 239 7.54 20.33 1.29
CA GLN A 239 6.65 20.55 2.42
C GLN A 239 5.97 21.91 2.23
N ALA A 240 4.64 21.97 2.37
CA ALA A 240 3.77 23.09 2.03
C ALA A 240 4.08 24.45 2.72
N GLY A 241 5.28 24.65 3.28
CA GLY A 241 5.80 25.90 3.86
C GLY A 241 6.94 26.58 3.10
N ARG A 242 7.47 26.03 1.98
CA ARG A 242 8.44 26.75 1.14
C ARG A 242 7.87 26.99 -0.26
N ARG A 243 6.99 28.00 -0.36
CA ARG A 243 6.78 28.68 -1.65
C ARG A 243 8.14 29.16 -2.15
N ARG A 244 8.73 28.47 -3.13
CA ARG A 244 9.61 29.13 -4.09
C ARG A 244 8.73 30.13 -4.84
N GLY A 245 8.85 31.40 -4.49
CA GLY A 245 8.43 32.47 -5.39
C GLY A 245 9.24 32.36 -6.68
N GLY A 246 8.56 32.46 -7.81
CA GLY A 246 9.15 32.51 -9.15
C GLY A 246 9.12 31.16 -9.86
N GLY A 247 8.45 31.00 -10.99
CA GLY A 247 7.60 31.90 -11.74
C GLY A 247 6.71 31.06 -12.65
N LEU A 248 5.55 31.60 -13.01
CA LEU A 248 4.84 31.12 -14.18
C LEU A 248 5.81 31.18 -15.36
N LEU A 249 6.12 30.03 -15.94
CA LEU A 249 6.47 29.95 -17.36
C LEU A 249 5.22 30.44 -18.13
N ARG A 250 5.13 31.76 -18.27
CA ARG A 250 4.57 32.37 -19.47
C ARG A 250 5.63 32.18 -20.53
N ASP A 251 5.51 31.12 -21.31
CA ASP A 251 6.15 31.13 -22.61
C ASP A 251 5.28 31.98 -23.53
N LYS A 252 5.76 33.22 -23.73
CA LYS A 252 5.28 34.18 -24.72
C LYS A 252 6.26 34.10 -25.88
N ASP A 253 6.07 33.12 -26.74
CA ASP A 253 6.53 33.12 -28.13
C ASP A 253 5.36 32.50 -28.92
N ALA A 254 4.35 33.25 -29.35
CA ALA A 254 4.39 34.15 -30.50
C ALA A 254 5.02 33.49 -31.74
N VAL A 255 4.36 32.46 -32.27
CA VAL A 255 4.38 32.20 -33.72
C VAL A 255 3.03 32.66 -34.28
N THR A 256 2.98 33.94 -34.62
CA THR A 256 2.12 34.43 -35.70
C THR A 256 2.91 34.26 -36.99
N GLU A 257 2.58 33.25 -37.79
CA GLU A 257 2.81 33.32 -39.22
C GLU A 257 1.45 33.28 -39.92
N GLU A 258 1.17 34.41 -40.59
CA GLU A 258 0.05 34.68 -41.46
C GLU A 258 -0.02 33.69 -42.62
N TYR A 259 -1.22 33.21 -42.90
CA TYR A 259 -1.60 32.85 -44.25
C TYR A 259 -2.11 34.11 -44.96
N ASP A 260 -1.48 34.47 -46.08
CA ASP A 260 -2.10 35.27 -47.13
C ASP A 260 -1.45 34.96 -48.50
N TRP A 261 -2.26 34.35 -49.38
CA TRP A 261 -2.11 34.05 -50.83
C TRP A 261 -1.04 33.07 -51.31
#